data_AF-A0A6A6DBX9-F1
#
_entry.id   AF-A0A6A6DBX9-F1
#
_cell.length_a   1.000
_cell.length_b   1.000
_cell.length_c   1.000
_cell.angle_alpha   90.00
_cell.angle_beta   90.00
_cell.angle_gamma   90.00
#
_symmetry.space_group_name_H-M   'P 1'
#
loop_
_entity.id
_entity.type
_entity.pdbx_description
1 polymer ?
#
loop_
_entity_poly.entity_id
_entity_poly.type
_entity_poly.pdbx_seq_one_letter_code
_entity_poly.pdbx_strand_id
1 'polypeptide(L)'
;MALGHEDAGAVEQLSPNVKYLKKGDRVGWEYEHNPCGHCEWCLTGRQTFCPDYAFYGLADLDQGSFASHALWKEAFLFKIPDTLSDAEAATLMCGGATVFGAFKDVRHSTH
;
A
#
# COMPACT_ATOMS: atom_id res chain seq x y z
N MET A 1 0.55 16.99 -10.00
CA MET A 1 0.04 15.72 -9.48
C MET A 1 0.81 14.61 -10.16
N ALA A 2 1.51 13.76 -9.41
CA ALA A 2 2.10 12.53 -9.94
C ALA A 2 1.00 11.49 -10.13
N LEU A 3 1.08 10.69 -11.20
CA LEU A 3 0.03 9.73 -11.56
C LEU A 3 0.36 8.30 -11.09
N GLY A 4 -0.64 7.45 -10.90
CA GLY A 4 -0.51 6.03 -10.60
C GLY A 4 -0.38 5.69 -9.11
N HIS A 5 -1.06 4.62 -8.67
CA HIS A 5 -1.02 4.09 -7.28
C HIS A 5 -0.91 2.55 -7.25
N GLU A 6 -0.57 1.95 -8.39
CA GLU A 6 -0.26 0.53 -8.50
C GLU A 6 1.25 0.45 -8.78
N ASP A 7 2.04 0.45 -7.71
CA ASP A 7 3.51 0.41 -7.81
C ASP A 7 4.07 -0.98 -7.52
N ALA A 8 5.16 -1.30 -8.21
CA ALA A 8 6.06 -2.38 -7.84
C ALA A 8 7.48 -1.97 -8.22
N GLY A 9 8.38 -1.95 -7.23
CA GLY A 9 9.76 -1.56 -7.43
C GLY A 9 10.67 -2.11 -6.34
N ALA A 10 11.88 -1.56 -6.26
CA ALA A 10 12.88 -1.96 -5.27
C ALA A 10 13.26 -0.78 -4.37
N VAL A 11 13.47 -1.07 -3.09
CA VAL A 11 13.94 -0.09 -2.13
C VAL A 11 15.34 0.38 -2.50
N GLU A 12 15.49 1.65 -2.92
CA GLU A 12 16.78 2.22 -3.28
C GLU A 12 17.52 2.83 -2.07
N GLN A 13 16.77 3.54 -1.21
CA GLN A 13 17.28 4.27 -0.05
C GLN A 13 16.33 4.15 1.15
N LEU A 14 16.88 4.32 2.36
CA LEU A 14 16.16 4.14 3.61
C LEU A 14 16.47 5.28 4.59
N SER A 15 15.43 5.70 5.31
CA SER A 15 15.59 6.57 6.49
C SER A 15 16.15 5.77 7.67
N PRO A 16 16.92 6.38 8.60
CA PRO A 16 17.43 5.70 9.80
C PRO A 16 16.37 5.06 10.71
N ASN A 17 15.10 5.46 10.57
CA ASN A 17 13.99 4.95 11.38
C ASN A 17 13.31 3.69 10.80
N VAL A 18 13.70 3.26 9.61
CA VAL A 18 13.21 2.04 8.96
C VAL A 18 13.78 0.82 9.68
N LYS A 19 12.95 -0.20 9.94
CA LYS A 19 13.33 -1.36 10.77
C LYS A 19 13.19 -2.73 10.08
N TYR A 20 12.33 -2.84 9.07
CA TYR A 20 11.86 -4.11 8.50
C TYR A 20 12.20 -4.30 7.03
N LEU A 21 12.50 -3.21 6.31
CA LEU A 21 12.96 -3.19 4.93
C LEU A 21 14.48 -3.00 4.86
N LYS A 22 15.08 -3.56 3.80
CA LYS A 22 16.48 -3.31 3.42
C LYS A 22 16.56 -2.86 1.97
N LYS A 23 17.67 -2.20 1.60
CA LYS A 23 17.96 -1.85 0.21
C LYS A 23 17.89 -3.09 -0.68
N GLY A 24 17.20 -2.97 -1.81
CA GLY A 24 16.97 -4.05 -2.76
C GLY A 24 15.76 -4.95 -2.45
N ASP A 25 15.09 -4.80 -1.30
CA ASP A 25 13.81 -5.48 -1.09
C ASP A 25 12.81 -4.99 -2.15
N ARG A 26 12.11 -5.93 -2.81
CA ARG A 26 11.02 -5.62 -3.73
C ARG A 26 9.76 -5.30 -2.95
N VAL A 27 9.14 -4.17 -3.25
CA VAL A 27 7.98 -3.65 -2.54
C VAL A 27 6.98 -2.99 -3.48
N GLY A 28 5.73 -2.92 -3.08
CA GLY A 28 4.71 -2.05 -3.67
C GLY A 28 3.89 -1.36 -2.57
N TRP A 29 3.09 -0.36 -2.94
CA TRP A 29 2.15 0.32 -2.04
C TRP A 29 0.75 0.38 -2.65
N GLU A 30 -0.25 0.50 -1.77
CA GLU A 30 -1.67 0.52 -2.13
C GLU A 30 -2.23 1.94 -2.31
N TYR A 31 -3.52 2.03 -2.66
CA TYR A 31 -4.25 3.31 -2.88
C TYR A 31 -4.34 4.20 -1.63
N GLU A 32 -4.45 3.56 -0.47
CA GLU A 32 -4.67 4.22 0.83
C GLU A 32 -3.42 4.13 1.69
N HIS A 33 -3.22 5.12 2.54
CA HIS A 33 -2.06 5.18 3.42
C HIS A 33 -2.31 6.09 4.61
N ASN A 34 -1.42 6.05 5.59
CA ASN A 34 -1.46 6.93 6.76
C ASN A 34 -2.77 6.97 7.58
N PRO A 35 -3.53 5.88 7.79
CA PRO A 35 -4.61 5.88 8.77
C PRO A 35 -4.08 6.21 10.17
N CYS A 36 -4.94 6.71 11.06
CA CYS A 36 -4.51 7.17 12.39
C CYS A 36 -3.93 6.06 13.29
N GLY A 37 -4.23 4.80 13.01
CA GLY A 37 -3.69 3.65 13.73
C GLY A 37 -4.27 3.41 15.13
N HIS A 38 -5.20 4.26 15.60
CA HIS A 38 -5.72 4.20 16.96
C HIS A 38 -7.25 4.27 17.08
N CYS A 39 -7.99 4.53 15.98
CA CYS A 39 -9.45 4.48 16.01
C CYS A 39 -9.98 3.04 15.93
N GLU A 40 -11.27 2.85 16.19
CA GLU A 40 -11.90 1.52 16.17
C GLU A 40 -11.70 0.80 14.82
N TRP A 41 -11.74 1.52 13.71
CA TRP A 41 -11.54 0.97 12.37
C TRP A 41 -10.10 0.48 12.17
N CYS A 42 -9.12 1.27 12.59
CA CYS A 42 -7.72 0.87 12.51
C CYS A 42 -7.42 -0.36 13.39
N LEU A 43 -7.93 -0.35 14.63
CA LEU A 43 -7.66 -1.42 15.59
C LEU A 43 -8.37 -2.74 15.26
N THR A 44 -9.40 -2.70 14.39
CA THR A 44 -10.14 -3.89 13.94
C THR A 44 -9.71 -4.37 12.54
N GLY A 45 -8.61 -3.81 11.98
CA GLY A 45 -8.11 -4.17 10.65
C GLY A 45 -8.99 -3.67 9.50
N ARG A 46 -9.78 -2.64 9.78
CA ARG A 46 -10.72 -1.96 8.87
C ARG A 46 -10.24 -0.54 8.57
N GLN A 47 -8.93 -0.35 8.45
CA GLN A 47 -8.34 0.99 8.34
C GLN A 47 -8.86 1.83 7.16
N THR A 48 -9.46 1.20 6.14
CA THR A 48 -10.13 1.87 5.01
C THR A 48 -11.33 2.74 5.42
N PHE A 49 -11.87 2.53 6.63
CA PHE A 49 -12.92 3.36 7.23
C PHE A 49 -12.39 4.39 8.24
N CYS A 50 -11.07 4.50 8.40
CA CYS A 50 -10.47 5.52 9.25
C CYS A 50 -10.90 6.92 8.74
N PRO A 51 -11.26 7.88 9.60
CA PRO A 51 -11.58 9.24 9.15
C PRO A 51 -10.35 10.06 8.75
N ASP A 52 -9.15 9.64 9.18
CA ASP A 52 -7.89 10.38 9.03
C ASP A 52 -6.95 9.76 7.98
N TYR A 53 -7.41 8.74 7.23
CA TYR A 53 -6.61 8.15 6.17
C TYR A 53 -6.28 9.16 5.08
N ALA A 54 -5.09 8.99 4.50
CA ALA A 54 -4.71 9.61 3.25
C ALA A 54 -5.03 8.65 2.11
N PHE A 55 -5.38 9.19 0.95
CA PHE A 55 -5.55 8.37 -0.23
C PHE A 55 -5.09 9.11 -1.48
N TYR A 56 -4.65 8.31 -2.44
CA TYR A 56 -4.12 8.81 -3.69
C TYR A 56 -5.12 9.73 -4.41
N GLY A 57 -4.63 10.87 -4.89
CA GLY A 57 -5.42 11.90 -5.57
C GLY A 57 -5.96 13.02 -4.67
N LEU A 58 -5.94 12.86 -3.34
CA LEU A 58 -6.27 13.93 -2.38
C LEU A 58 -5.12 14.30 -1.44
N ALA A 59 -4.19 13.40 -1.18
CA ALA A 59 -3.00 13.62 -0.36
C ALA A 59 -1.73 13.29 -1.14
N ASP A 60 -0.57 13.78 -0.65
CA ASP A 60 0.77 13.51 -1.20
C ASP A 60 0.81 13.62 -2.73
N LEU A 61 0.26 14.71 -3.27
CA LEU A 61 -0.03 14.87 -4.71
C LEU A 61 1.22 14.85 -5.60
N ASP A 62 2.42 14.90 -5.03
CA ASP A 62 3.70 14.78 -5.70
C ASP A 62 4.25 13.34 -5.73
N GLN A 63 3.56 12.38 -5.11
CA GLN A 63 3.93 10.96 -5.06
C GLN A 63 2.99 10.13 -5.95
N GLY A 64 3.55 9.27 -6.81
CA GLY A 64 2.80 8.38 -7.70
C GLY A 64 3.70 7.43 -8.48
N SER A 65 3.15 6.32 -8.98
CA SER A 65 3.91 5.23 -9.62
C SER A 65 4.32 5.51 -11.07
N PHE A 66 3.82 6.57 -11.71
CA PHE A 66 4.28 7.05 -13.02
C PHE A 66 5.48 8.01 -12.87
N ALA A 67 6.43 7.59 -12.04
CA ALA A 67 7.68 8.28 -11.77
C ALA A 67 8.79 7.22 -11.65
N SER A 68 10.04 7.65 -11.69
CA SER A 68 11.16 6.73 -11.45
C SER A 68 11.37 6.42 -9.97
N HIS A 69 10.88 7.28 -9.07
CA HIS A 69 11.04 7.16 -7.62
C HIS A 69 9.84 7.80 -6.91
N ALA A 70 9.54 7.28 -5.72
CA ALA A 70 8.61 7.87 -4.76
C ALA A 70 9.15 7.68 -3.33
N LEU A 71 8.67 8.51 -2.41
CA LEU A 71 8.93 8.40 -0.99
C LEU A 71 7.68 7.88 -0.29
N TRP A 72 7.82 6.76 0.42
CA TRP A 72 6.72 6.14 1.13
C TRP A 72 7.12 5.73 2.54
N LYS A 73 6.13 5.61 3.45
CA LYS A 73 6.40 5.11 4.81
C LYS A 73 6.48 3.59 4.78
N GLU A 74 7.48 3.05 5.47
CA GLU A 74 7.72 1.60 5.59
C GLU A 74 6.46 0.79 5.96
N ALA A 75 5.61 1.34 6.83
CA ALA A 75 4.39 0.65 7.28
C ALA A 75 3.35 0.41 6.18
N PHE A 76 3.45 1.08 5.03
CA PHE A 76 2.54 0.96 3.88
C PHE A 76 3.24 0.43 2.63
N LEU A 77 4.39 -0.24 2.82
CA LEU A 77 5.12 -0.94 1.78
C LEU A 77 4.99 -2.44 2.01
N PHE A 78 4.48 -3.15 1.00
CA PHE A 78 4.26 -4.59 1.02
C PHE A 78 5.37 -5.30 0.27
N LYS A 79 6.05 -6.26 0.90
CA LYS A 79 7.09 -7.05 0.24
C LYS A 79 6.49 -7.92 -0.87
N ILE A 80 7.13 -7.88 -2.03
CA ILE A 80 6.74 -8.67 -3.20
C ILE A 80 7.49 -10.01 -3.14
N PRO A 81 6.78 -11.16 -3.17
CA PRO A 81 7.42 -12.47 -3.27
C PRO A 81 8.21 -12.64 -4.57
N ASP A 82 9.33 -13.38 -4.51
CA ASP A 82 10.17 -13.67 -5.68
C ASP A 82 9.44 -14.43 -6.79
N THR A 83 8.33 -15.10 -6.45
CA THR A 83 7.50 -15.86 -7.40
C THR A 83 6.62 -14.97 -8.28
N LEU A 84 6.51 -13.67 -8.00
CA LEU A 84 5.74 -12.72 -8.80
C LEU A 84 6.67 -11.74 -9.51
N SER A 85 6.39 -11.46 -10.78
CA SER A 85 7.01 -10.33 -11.48
C SER A 85 6.49 -9.00 -10.93
N ASP A 86 7.21 -7.90 -11.16
CA ASP A 86 6.78 -6.56 -10.72
C ASP A 86 5.46 -6.16 -11.42
N ALA A 87 5.32 -6.48 -12.71
CA ALA A 87 4.11 -6.20 -13.47
C ALA A 87 2.88 -6.92 -12.90
N GLU A 88 3.02 -8.18 -12.48
CA GLU A 88 1.93 -8.91 -11.81
C GLU A 88 1.64 -8.31 -10.43
N ALA A 89 2.68 -8.05 -9.63
CA ALA A 89 2.53 -7.54 -8.27
C ALA A 89 1.87 -6.17 -8.23
N ALA A 90 2.20 -5.26 -9.15
CA ALA A 90 1.62 -3.91 -9.22
C ALA A 90 0.08 -3.95 -9.30
N THR A 91 -0.47 -4.82 -10.16
CA THR A 91 -1.93 -4.98 -10.32
C THR A 91 -2.63 -5.49 -9.06
N LEU A 92 -1.89 -6.14 -8.16
CA LEU A 92 -2.42 -6.62 -6.89
C LEU A 92 -2.53 -5.52 -5.83
N MET A 93 -1.79 -4.42 -5.97
CA MET A 93 -1.76 -3.34 -4.98
C MET A 93 -3.04 -2.48 -4.96
N CYS A 94 -3.89 -2.57 -5.98
CA CYS A 94 -5.22 -1.97 -5.96
C CYS A 94 -6.28 -2.93 -6.49
N GLY A 95 -6.28 -3.25 -7.78
CA GLY A 95 -7.29 -4.13 -8.37
C GLY A 95 -7.41 -5.48 -7.65
N GLY A 96 -6.29 -6.15 -7.41
CA GLY A 96 -6.26 -7.42 -6.69
C GLY A 96 -6.70 -7.30 -5.23
N ALA A 97 -6.16 -6.33 -4.48
CA ALA A 97 -6.53 -6.08 -3.09
C ALA A 97 -8.03 -5.78 -2.93
N THR A 98 -8.60 -4.96 -3.82
CA THR A 98 -10.03 -4.60 -3.83
C THR A 98 -10.92 -5.83 -4.00
N VAL A 99 -10.64 -6.65 -5.01
CA VAL A 99 -11.44 -7.86 -5.28
C VAL A 99 -11.27 -8.89 -4.18
N PHE A 100 -10.05 -9.07 -3.66
CA PHE A 100 -9.79 -9.99 -2.55
C PHE A 100 -10.51 -9.56 -1.27
N GLY A 101 -10.50 -8.27 -0.94
CA GLY A 101 -11.25 -7.69 0.18
C GLY A 101 -12.73 -8.02 0.10
N ALA A 102 -13.35 -7.79 -1.06
CA ALA A 102 -14.76 -8.13 -1.30
C ALA A 102 -15.05 -9.62 -1.07
N PHE A 103 -14.20 -10.53 -1.56
CA PHE A 103 -14.36 -11.97 -1.32
C PHE A 103 -14.21 -12.33 0.16
N LYS A 104 -13.28 -11.70 0.88
CA LYS A 104 -13.07 -11.94 2.30
C LYS A 104 -14.28 -11.48 3.11
N ASP A 105 -14.83 -10.32 2.81
CA ASP A 105 -15.98 -9.77 3.55
C ASP A 105 -17.26 -10.59 3.34
N VAL A 106 -17.50 -11.09 2.12
CA VAL A 106 -18.63 -12.01 1.85
C VAL A 106 -18.54 -13.30 2.69
N ARG A 107 -17.33 -13.79 3.00
CA ARG A 107 -17.15 -14.97 3.85
C ARG A 107 -17.40 -14.70 5.34
N HIS A 108 -17.35 -13.44 5.78
CA HIS A 108 -17.60 -13.07 7.18
C HIS A 108 -19.03 -12.59 7.42
N SER A 109 -19.82 -12.34 6.37
CA SER A 109 -21.23 -11.92 6.47
C SER A 109 -22.25 -13.06 6.38
N THR A 110 -21.79 -14.31 6.20
CA THR A 110 -22.63 -15.52 6.18
C THR A 110 -22.69 -16.27 7.52
N HIS A 111 -22.37 -15.60 8.63
CA HIS A 111 -22.59 -16.09 9.99
C HIS A 111 -23.61 -15.24 10.74
#